data_AF-A0A1K1PAR2-F1
#
_entry.id   AF-A0A1K1PAR2-F1
#
_cell.length_a   1.000
_cell.length_b   1.000
_cell.length_c   1.000
_cell.angle_alpha   90.00
_cell.angle_beta   90.00
_cell.angle_gamma   90.00
#
_symmetry.space_group_name_H-M   'P 1'
#
loop_
_entity.id
_entity.type
_entity.pdbx_description
1 polymer ?
#
loop_
_entity_poly.entity_id
_entity_poly.type
_entity_poly.pdbx_seq_one_letter_code
_entity_poly.pdbx_strand_id
1 'polypeptide(L)'
;FSGQTSYCMNPRANAYIFSEYNIFDNCKNPMEVKLGAVKSYNDVFNNCKGSMDGTIVTDKSTKVNTNNKYANFDTNSSLCYIPSGNYFLQTDTSKLSSYFDVYGGTLDESKTVNGSTSTEGTQTPTQPEDPTPVTNVYPIASATVQGRTVTLSWNALEGAEKYCIAYYSAGRWKIYTQFGAYQTTYTFKNAPIGTFKLVVGAKINNEWNTNDLSKRAVTVTVK
;
A
#
# COMPACT_ATOMS: atom_id res chain seq x y z
N PHE A 1 -1.61 14.65 14.04
CA PHE A 1 -1.95 16.06 14.33
C PHE A 1 -2.11 16.22 15.82
N SER A 2 -1.52 17.26 16.40
CA SER A 2 -1.68 17.56 17.83
C SER A 2 -1.91 19.05 18.05
N GLY A 3 -2.91 19.39 18.86
CA GLY A 3 -3.17 20.75 19.35
C GLY A 3 -3.59 21.76 18.30
N GLN A 4 -4.04 21.34 17.12
CA GLN A 4 -4.33 22.30 16.06
C GLN A 4 -5.53 23.20 16.40
N THR A 5 -5.36 24.51 16.22
CA THR A 5 -6.36 25.51 16.67
C THR A 5 -7.29 25.99 15.57
N SER A 6 -7.00 25.67 14.31
CA SER A 6 -7.83 25.99 13.13
C SER A 6 -8.49 24.74 12.59
N TYR A 7 -8.05 24.22 11.44
CA TYR A 7 -8.47 22.94 10.86
C TYR A 7 -7.26 22.04 10.60
N CYS A 8 -7.47 20.72 10.58
CA CYS A 8 -6.42 19.77 10.16
C CYS A 8 -6.54 19.46 8.67
N MET A 9 -7.74 19.13 8.19
CA MET A 9 -8.02 18.88 6.77
C MET A 9 -9.13 19.79 6.26
N ASN A 10 -8.86 20.49 5.16
CA ASN A 10 -9.84 21.34 4.46
C ASN A 10 -9.64 21.20 2.94
N PRO A 11 -10.33 20.27 2.26
CA PRO A 11 -10.19 20.11 0.82
C PRO A 11 -10.80 21.29 0.05
N ARG A 12 -10.17 21.61 -1.09
CA ARG A 12 -10.72 22.52 -2.12
C ARG A 12 -11.72 21.79 -3.01
N ALA A 13 -12.41 22.53 -3.87
CA ALA A 13 -13.28 21.93 -4.90
C ALA A 13 -12.51 20.90 -5.74
N ASN A 14 -13.16 19.78 -6.00
CA ASN A 14 -12.59 18.65 -6.74
C ASN A 14 -11.31 18.08 -6.11
N ALA A 15 -11.01 18.34 -4.84
CA ALA A 15 -9.96 17.66 -4.09
C ALA A 15 -10.53 16.42 -3.38
N TYR A 16 -9.68 15.41 -3.21
CA TYR A 16 -9.99 14.21 -2.45
C TYR A 16 -8.82 13.92 -1.51
N ILE A 17 -9.08 13.93 -0.20
CA ILE A 17 -8.10 13.58 0.83
C ILE A 17 -8.44 12.19 1.32
N PHE A 18 -7.50 11.27 1.21
CA PHE A 18 -7.54 10.01 1.94
C PHE A 18 -6.63 10.13 3.17
N SER A 19 -7.23 10.05 4.35
CA SER A 19 -6.54 10.03 5.64
C SER A 19 -6.61 8.61 6.19
N GLU A 20 -5.45 8.04 6.53
CA GLU A 20 -5.37 6.73 7.14
C GLU A 20 -4.41 6.67 8.32
N TYR A 21 -4.81 5.95 9.37
CA TYR A 21 -4.00 5.69 10.57
C TYR A 21 -3.41 6.93 11.24
N ASN A 22 -4.04 8.09 11.09
CA ASN A 22 -3.63 9.32 11.74
C ASN A 22 -4.24 9.43 13.13
N ILE A 23 -3.49 10.04 14.04
CA ILE A 23 -4.02 10.47 15.35
C ILE A 23 -4.25 11.98 15.28
N PHE A 24 -5.47 12.41 15.60
CA PHE A 24 -5.84 13.80 15.81
C PHE A 24 -6.06 13.98 17.31
N ASP A 25 -5.13 14.65 17.97
CA ASP A 25 -5.18 14.84 19.43
C ASP A 25 -5.36 16.31 19.78
N ASN A 26 -6.42 16.62 20.55
CA ASN A 26 -6.75 17.98 20.99
C ASN A 26 -6.89 19.00 19.84
N CYS A 27 -7.38 18.56 18.67
CA CYS A 27 -7.52 19.41 17.48
C CYS A 27 -8.90 20.07 17.37
N LYS A 28 -8.94 21.28 16.82
CA LYS A 28 -10.16 21.91 16.29
C LYS A 28 -10.31 21.57 14.79
N ASN A 29 -11.56 21.37 14.37
CA ASN A 29 -11.98 21.09 13.00
C ASN A 29 -11.07 20.05 12.30
N PRO A 30 -10.97 18.81 12.81
CA PRO A 30 -10.08 17.81 12.23
C PRO A 30 -10.41 17.52 10.75
N MET A 31 -11.69 17.56 10.38
CA MET A 31 -12.16 17.42 9.00
C MET A 31 -13.19 18.49 8.69
N GLU A 32 -12.78 19.61 8.09
CA GLU A 32 -13.70 20.67 7.66
C GLU A 32 -13.92 20.60 6.15
N VAL A 33 -15.02 20.00 5.72
CA VAL A 33 -15.27 19.72 4.30
C VAL A 33 -16.25 20.74 3.74
N LYS A 34 -15.73 21.92 3.39
CA LYS A 34 -16.50 22.96 2.69
C LYS A 34 -16.72 22.65 1.21
N LEU A 35 -15.75 21.97 0.60
CA LEU A 35 -15.72 21.58 -0.81
C LEU A 35 -14.93 20.26 -0.92
N GLY A 36 -15.03 19.55 -2.05
CA GLY A 36 -14.27 18.31 -2.26
C GLY A 36 -14.75 17.18 -1.32
N ALA A 37 -13.84 16.28 -0.94
CA ALA A 37 -14.16 15.16 -0.04
C ALA A 37 -12.96 14.74 0.82
N VAL A 38 -13.25 14.24 2.03
CA VAL A 38 -12.30 13.53 2.89
C VAL A 38 -12.84 12.13 3.17
N LYS A 39 -12.00 11.12 2.98
CA LYS A 39 -12.21 9.75 3.44
C LYS A 39 -11.24 9.46 4.57
N SER A 40 -11.75 9.08 5.73
CA SER A 40 -10.98 8.76 6.93
C SER A 40 -11.08 7.25 7.20
N TYR A 41 -9.95 6.55 7.21
CA TYR A 41 -9.87 5.11 7.46
C TYR A 41 -8.91 4.81 8.61
N ASN A 42 -9.41 4.22 9.70
CA ASN A 42 -8.62 3.89 10.89
C ASN A 42 -7.90 5.10 11.54
N ASP A 43 -8.42 6.32 11.34
CA ASP A 43 -7.99 7.48 12.10
C ASP A 43 -8.54 7.46 13.54
N VAL A 44 -7.78 8.02 14.47
CA VAL A 44 -8.15 8.17 15.88
C VAL A 44 -8.32 9.64 16.19
N PHE A 45 -9.48 10.02 16.72
CA PHE A 45 -9.81 11.40 17.11
C PHE A 45 -9.94 11.50 18.63
N ASN A 46 -8.92 12.04 19.28
CA ASN A 46 -8.87 12.23 20.73
C ASN A 46 -9.12 13.71 21.06
N ASN A 47 -10.11 13.98 21.92
CA ASN A 47 -10.44 15.34 22.38
C ASN A 47 -10.58 16.38 21.26
N CYS A 48 -11.00 15.94 20.07
CA CYS A 48 -11.21 16.82 18.93
C CYS A 48 -12.56 17.54 19.04
N LYS A 49 -12.64 18.75 18.50
CA LYS A 49 -13.86 19.58 18.53
C LYS A 49 -14.11 20.26 17.20
N GLY A 50 -15.35 20.68 16.96
CA GLY A 50 -15.74 21.38 15.73
C GLY A 50 -16.01 20.43 14.56
N SER A 51 -15.72 20.86 13.33
CA SER A 51 -16.11 20.15 12.11
C SER A 51 -15.44 18.77 11.96
N MET A 52 -16.27 17.75 11.74
CA MET A 52 -15.89 16.36 11.45
C MET A 52 -16.64 15.85 10.22
N ASP A 53 -16.63 16.65 9.15
CA ASP A 53 -17.48 16.47 7.97
C ASP A 53 -16.96 15.38 7.01
N GLY A 54 -15.75 14.87 7.26
CA GLY A 54 -15.17 13.78 6.48
C GLY A 54 -15.94 12.46 6.67
N THR A 55 -15.93 11.62 5.63
CA THR A 55 -16.58 10.32 5.70
C THR A 55 -15.65 9.31 6.38
N ILE A 56 -16.00 8.90 7.59
CA ILE A 56 -15.30 7.84 8.31
C ILE A 56 -15.79 6.49 7.78
N VAL A 57 -14.85 5.65 7.34
CA VAL A 57 -15.14 4.32 6.81
C VAL A 57 -14.45 3.25 7.64
N THR A 58 -15.12 2.11 7.83
CA THR A 58 -14.56 0.93 8.49
C THR A 58 -13.94 -0.05 7.52
N ASP A 59 -14.32 0.01 6.24
CA ASP A 59 -13.71 -0.73 5.14
C ASP A 59 -13.05 0.26 4.17
N LYS A 60 -11.74 0.08 3.95
CA LYS A 60 -10.94 0.87 3.00
C LYS A 60 -11.47 0.75 1.57
N SER A 61 -12.20 -0.29 1.19
CA SER A 61 -12.82 -0.41 -0.14
C SER A 61 -14.01 0.55 -0.36
N THR A 62 -14.58 1.09 0.72
CA THR A 62 -15.74 1.98 0.66
C THR A 62 -15.39 3.25 -0.10
N LYS A 63 -16.18 3.57 -1.14
CA LYS A 63 -16.01 4.79 -1.91
C LYS A 63 -16.73 5.96 -1.24
N VAL A 64 -16.16 7.15 -1.37
CA VAL A 64 -16.76 8.40 -0.90
C VAL A 64 -17.19 9.22 -2.12
N ASN A 65 -18.38 9.81 -2.07
CA ASN A 65 -18.87 10.66 -3.14
C ASN A 65 -17.95 11.87 -3.33
N THR A 66 -17.46 12.07 -4.55
CA THR A 66 -16.55 13.17 -4.87
C THR A 66 -16.56 13.48 -6.36
N ASN A 67 -16.29 14.74 -6.68
CA ASN A 67 -16.10 15.22 -8.04
C ASN A 67 -14.62 15.14 -8.49
N ASN A 68 -13.72 14.66 -7.63
CA ASN A 68 -12.30 14.50 -7.98
C ASN A 68 -12.12 13.38 -9.02
N LYS A 69 -11.50 13.71 -10.15
CA LYS A 69 -11.24 12.79 -11.28
C LYS A 69 -10.34 11.60 -10.92
N TYR A 70 -9.44 11.79 -9.96
CA TYR A 70 -8.42 10.85 -9.52
C TYR A 70 -8.69 10.32 -8.11
N ALA A 71 -9.95 10.30 -7.69
CA ALA A 71 -10.34 9.79 -6.39
C ALA A 71 -10.06 8.29 -6.27
N ASN A 72 -10.03 7.79 -5.04
CA ASN A 72 -9.81 6.39 -4.71
C ASN A 72 -8.41 5.87 -5.06
N PHE A 73 -7.40 6.75 -5.17
CA PHE A 73 -6.00 6.34 -5.30
C PHE A 73 -5.54 5.41 -4.17
N ASP A 74 -6.25 5.42 -3.05
CA ASP A 74 -6.01 4.55 -1.90
C ASP A 74 -6.34 3.07 -2.13
N THR A 75 -7.16 2.76 -3.13
CA THR A 75 -7.54 1.38 -3.51
C THR A 75 -7.37 1.09 -5.00
N ASN A 76 -7.20 2.13 -5.82
CA ASN A 76 -6.88 2.01 -7.23
C ASN A 76 -5.37 2.12 -7.44
N SER A 77 -4.72 0.98 -7.65
CA SER A 77 -3.28 0.89 -7.88
C SER A 77 -2.80 1.67 -9.10
N SER A 78 -3.65 1.89 -10.11
CA SER A 78 -3.28 2.66 -11.31
C SER A 78 -3.22 4.17 -11.05
N LEU A 79 -3.73 4.64 -9.92
CA LEU A 79 -3.70 6.05 -9.49
C LEU A 79 -2.79 6.27 -8.28
N CYS A 80 -2.41 5.20 -7.58
CA CYS A 80 -1.64 5.28 -6.35
C CYS A 80 -0.15 5.46 -6.65
N TYR A 81 0.51 6.39 -5.95
CA TYR A 81 1.96 6.53 -6.00
C TYR A 81 2.69 5.47 -5.15
N ILE A 82 2.00 4.82 -4.19
CA ILE A 82 2.51 3.66 -3.41
C ILE A 82 1.49 2.51 -3.48
N PRO A 83 1.31 1.88 -4.66
CA PRO A 83 0.23 0.90 -4.89
C PRO A 83 0.34 -0.36 -4.04
N SER A 84 1.54 -0.68 -3.54
CA SER A 84 1.79 -1.81 -2.66
C SER A 84 1.36 -1.56 -1.21
N GLY A 85 1.06 -0.31 -0.84
CA GLY A 85 0.86 0.08 0.55
C GLY A 85 2.11 -0.14 1.42
N ASN A 86 3.30 -0.22 0.81
CA ASN A 86 4.56 -0.47 1.51
C ASN A 86 5.11 0.81 2.16
N TYR A 87 4.31 1.41 3.03
CA TYR A 87 4.72 2.50 3.90
C TYR A 87 5.03 1.96 5.30
N PHE A 88 5.93 2.61 6.02
CA PHE A 88 6.24 2.26 7.41
C PHE A 88 5.12 2.75 8.33
N LEU A 89 4.42 1.82 8.99
CA LEU A 89 3.41 2.15 10.00
C LEU A 89 4.02 2.10 11.40
N GLN A 90 4.17 3.27 12.04
CA GLN A 90 4.55 3.36 13.44
C GLN A 90 3.33 3.19 14.34
N THR A 91 3.20 2.04 15.00
CA THR A 91 2.09 1.73 15.90
C THR A 91 2.39 2.06 17.37
N ASP A 92 3.66 2.28 17.73
CA ASP A 92 4.07 2.68 19.07
C ASP A 92 3.95 4.19 19.21
N THR A 93 2.86 4.64 19.81
CA THR A 93 2.54 6.07 19.96
C THR A 93 3.58 6.84 20.76
N SER A 94 4.30 6.16 21.66
CA SER A 94 5.38 6.76 22.46
C SER A 94 6.59 7.19 21.63
N LYS A 95 6.76 6.62 20.42
CA LYS A 95 7.91 6.87 19.53
C LYS A 95 7.61 7.87 18.42
N LEU A 96 6.36 8.32 18.27
CA LEU A 96 5.94 9.14 17.13
C LEU A 96 6.76 10.42 17.00
N SER A 97 7.03 11.14 18.10
CA SER A 97 7.85 12.37 18.06
C SER A 97 9.25 12.08 17.54
N SER A 98 9.95 11.12 18.15
CA SER A 98 11.31 10.76 17.74
C SER A 98 11.41 10.27 16.30
N TYR A 99 10.38 9.59 15.79
CA TYR A 99 10.32 9.17 14.39
C TYR A 99 10.09 10.35 13.45
N PHE A 100 9.20 11.27 13.82
CA PHE A 100 8.95 12.47 13.02
C PHE A 100 10.19 13.39 12.98
N ASP A 101 10.95 13.49 14.08
CA ASP A 101 12.18 14.28 14.13
C ASP A 101 13.28 13.74 13.19
N VAL A 102 13.27 12.42 12.93
CA VAL A 102 14.26 11.76 12.07
C VAL A 102 13.81 11.71 10.61
N TYR A 103 12.55 11.34 10.37
CA TYR A 103 12.04 11.00 9.04
C TYR A 103 10.99 11.96 8.49
N GLY A 104 10.50 12.89 9.32
CA GLY A 104 9.54 13.91 8.92
C GLY A 104 10.21 15.17 8.37
N GLY A 105 9.38 16.15 8.01
CA GLY A 105 9.83 17.45 7.50
C GLY A 105 10.22 17.44 6.02
N THR A 106 10.65 18.60 5.54
CA THR A 106 11.26 18.76 4.22
C THR A 106 12.67 18.19 4.26
N LEU A 107 13.11 17.52 3.19
CA LEU A 107 14.50 17.11 3.02
C LEU A 107 15.43 18.32 3.26
N ASP A 108 16.27 18.23 4.28
CA ASP A 108 17.31 19.21 4.58
C ASP A 108 18.48 18.97 3.62
N GLU A 109 18.71 19.92 2.71
CA GLU A 109 19.79 19.90 1.72
C GLU A 109 21.19 19.77 2.34
N SER A 110 21.34 20.05 3.64
CA SER A 110 22.60 19.96 4.38
C SER A 110 22.85 18.62 5.08
N LYS A 111 21.85 17.72 5.14
CA LYS A 111 22.04 16.36 5.67
C LYS A 111 22.47 15.41 4.55
N THR A 112 23.76 15.10 4.48
CA THR A 112 24.27 14.03 3.61
C THR A 112 23.61 12.70 3.99
N VAL A 113 22.71 12.22 3.13
CA VAL A 113 22.31 10.81 3.10
C VAL A 113 23.47 10.05 2.44
N ASN A 114 24.05 9.07 3.14
CA ASN A 114 25.02 8.15 2.56
C ASN A 114 24.34 7.28 1.49
N GLY A 115 24.30 7.78 0.26
CA GLY A 115 23.91 7.07 -0.94
C GLY A 115 24.92 7.41 -2.04
N SER A 116 25.55 6.40 -2.62
CA SER A 116 26.54 6.57 -3.68
C SER A 116 25.86 7.13 -4.94
N THR A 117 26.25 8.33 -5.35
CA THR A 117 25.96 8.89 -6.68
C THR A 117 26.89 8.28 -7.72
N SER A 118 26.35 7.60 -8.72
CA SER A 118 27.08 7.31 -9.96
C SER A 118 26.96 8.50 -10.90
N THR A 119 28.10 9.13 -11.13
CA THR A 119 28.33 10.27 -12.03
C THR A 119 28.40 9.81 -13.48
N GLU A 120 27.63 10.43 -14.38
CA GLU A 120 28.04 11.02 -15.69
C GLU A 120 26.85 11.19 -16.65
N GLY A 121 26.67 12.41 -17.17
CA GLY A 121 25.72 12.70 -18.27
C GLY A 121 25.18 14.14 -18.28
N THR A 122 25.75 14.97 -19.14
CA THR A 122 25.57 16.42 -19.36
C THR A 122 24.12 16.92 -19.48
N GLN A 123 23.83 18.07 -18.85
CA GLN A 123 22.53 18.76 -18.85
C GLN A 123 22.16 19.36 -20.21
N THR A 124 20.91 19.14 -20.64
CA THR A 124 20.16 19.95 -21.63
C THR A 124 18.75 20.17 -21.05
N PRO A 125 18.13 21.35 -21.15
CA PRO A 125 16.87 21.64 -20.44
C PRO A 125 15.70 20.94 -21.14
N THR A 126 15.11 19.96 -20.49
CA THR A 126 13.88 19.30 -20.93
C THR A 126 12.94 19.05 -19.76
N GLN A 127 11.71 19.56 -19.92
CA GLN A 127 10.39 19.16 -19.39
C GLN A 127 10.32 18.27 -18.12
N PRO A 128 9.40 18.53 -17.16
CA PRO A 128 9.31 17.75 -15.92
C PRO A 128 9.09 16.27 -16.23
N GLU A 129 10.01 15.42 -15.80
CA GLU A 129 9.87 13.97 -15.87
C GLU A 129 8.86 13.48 -14.82
N ASP A 130 7.98 12.58 -15.27
CA ASP A 130 7.07 11.79 -14.44
C ASP A 130 7.83 11.10 -13.30
N PRO A 131 7.27 11.04 -12.07
CA PRO A 131 7.93 10.34 -10.98
C PRO A 131 7.98 8.84 -11.29
N THR A 132 9.18 8.28 -11.26
CA THR A 132 9.44 6.85 -11.44
C THR A 132 8.61 5.98 -10.48
N PRO A 133 7.98 4.90 -10.95
CA PRO A 133 7.10 4.06 -10.14
C PRO A 133 7.88 3.33 -9.05
N VAL A 134 7.32 3.29 -7.83
CA VAL A 134 7.81 2.44 -6.74
C VAL A 134 7.53 0.99 -7.12
N THR A 135 8.48 0.34 -7.78
CA THR A 135 8.35 -1.05 -8.23
C THR A 135 8.30 -1.97 -7.01
N ASN A 136 7.15 -2.56 -6.76
CA ASN A 136 7.03 -3.64 -5.77
C ASN A 136 7.95 -4.80 -6.21
N VAL A 137 8.92 -5.19 -5.38
CA VAL A 137 9.94 -6.19 -5.75
C VAL A 137 9.39 -7.63 -5.78
N TYR A 138 8.16 -7.84 -5.33
CA TYR A 138 7.48 -9.13 -5.34
C TYR A 138 5.94 -9.01 -5.42
N PRO A 139 5.22 -10.06 -5.86
CA PRO A 139 3.76 -10.03 -5.94
C PRO A 139 3.14 -10.09 -4.55
N ILE A 140 2.11 -9.28 -4.33
CA ILE A 140 1.19 -9.35 -3.19
C ILE A 140 0.01 -10.20 -3.63
N ALA A 141 -0.21 -11.31 -2.91
CA ALA A 141 -1.26 -12.28 -3.23
C ALA A 141 -2.38 -12.28 -2.18
N SER A 142 -3.59 -12.59 -2.63
CA SER A 142 -4.77 -12.84 -1.80
C SER A 142 -5.47 -14.11 -2.26
N ALA A 143 -6.17 -14.79 -1.33
CA ALA A 143 -6.87 -16.05 -1.63
C ALA A 143 -8.33 -16.00 -1.18
N THR A 144 -9.21 -16.59 -1.98
CA THR A 144 -10.60 -16.86 -1.62
C THR A 144 -10.85 -18.37 -1.61
N VAL A 145 -11.66 -18.85 -0.66
CA VAL A 145 -11.99 -20.27 -0.51
C VAL A 145 -13.51 -20.44 -0.62
N GLN A 146 -13.95 -21.31 -1.52
CA GLN A 146 -15.35 -21.67 -1.71
C GLN A 146 -15.46 -23.20 -1.81
N GLY A 147 -15.89 -23.83 -0.71
CA GLY A 147 -15.81 -25.29 -0.56
C GLY A 147 -14.38 -25.78 -0.76
N ARG A 148 -14.18 -26.70 -1.70
CA ARG A 148 -12.86 -27.24 -2.08
C ARG A 148 -12.19 -26.48 -3.24
N THR A 149 -12.66 -25.28 -3.55
CA THR A 149 -12.08 -24.41 -4.58
C THR A 149 -11.35 -23.26 -3.93
N VAL A 150 -10.09 -23.05 -4.31
CA VAL A 150 -9.28 -21.91 -3.85
C VAL A 150 -8.89 -21.08 -5.05
N THR A 151 -9.20 -19.79 -5.04
CA THR A 151 -8.76 -18.85 -6.07
C THR A 151 -7.73 -17.90 -5.47
N LEU A 152 -6.55 -17.89 -6.07
CA LEU A 152 -5.45 -16.99 -5.73
C LEU A 152 -5.40 -15.87 -6.77
N SER A 153 -5.23 -14.63 -6.31
CA SER A 153 -5.04 -13.45 -7.17
C SER A 153 -3.86 -12.63 -6.67
N TRP A 154 -3.11 -12.01 -7.58
CA TRP A 154 -1.96 -11.18 -7.23
C TRP A 154 -1.83 -9.96 -8.14
N ASN A 155 -1.15 -8.92 -7.67
CA ASN A 155 -0.86 -7.75 -8.52
C ASN A 155 0.21 -8.10 -9.56
N ALA A 156 0.09 -7.52 -10.76
CA ALA A 156 1.15 -7.56 -11.74
C ALA A 156 2.35 -6.71 -11.26
N LEU A 157 3.55 -7.12 -11.66
CA LEU A 157 4.80 -6.38 -11.51
C LEU A 157 5.33 -5.99 -12.88
N GLU A 158 5.84 -4.78 -12.97
CA GLU A 158 6.59 -4.32 -14.13
C GLU A 158 7.87 -5.13 -14.28
N GLY A 159 8.19 -5.54 -15.52
CA GLY A 159 9.35 -6.38 -15.81
C GLY A 159 9.24 -7.86 -15.39
N ALA A 160 8.09 -8.30 -14.85
CA ALA A 160 7.88 -9.73 -14.61
C ALA A 160 7.83 -10.50 -15.93
N GLU A 161 8.71 -11.48 -16.08
CA GLU A 161 8.71 -12.42 -17.20
C GLU A 161 7.76 -13.59 -16.92
N LYS A 162 7.71 -14.03 -15.66
CA LYS A 162 6.93 -15.18 -15.20
C LYS A 162 6.48 -15.00 -13.75
N TYR A 163 5.41 -15.71 -13.39
CA TYR A 163 5.02 -15.93 -12.01
C TYR A 163 5.10 -17.41 -11.64
N CYS A 164 5.22 -17.71 -10.35
CA CYS A 164 5.06 -19.05 -9.83
C CYS A 164 4.21 -19.03 -8.56
N ILE A 165 3.50 -20.13 -8.31
CA ILE A 165 2.91 -20.39 -7.00
C ILE A 165 3.74 -21.47 -6.33
N ALA A 166 4.16 -21.22 -5.09
CA ALA A 166 4.84 -22.18 -4.25
C ALA A 166 4.03 -22.45 -2.98
N TYR A 167 4.16 -23.66 -2.45
CA TYR A 167 3.55 -24.08 -1.19
C TYR A 167 4.63 -24.52 -0.19
N TYR A 168 4.34 -24.33 1.10
CA TYR A 168 5.24 -24.77 2.16
C TYR A 168 4.91 -26.19 2.60
N SER A 169 5.89 -27.09 2.57
CA SER A 169 5.73 -28.50 2.96
C SER A 169 7.05 -29.07 3.47
N ALA A 170 7.00 -29.77 4.61
CA ALA A 170 8.16 -30.42 5.22
C ALA A 170 9.38 -29.48 5.39
N GLY A 171 9.15 -28.29 5.95
CA GLY A 171 10.22 -27.34 6.25
C GLY A 171 10.69 -26.45 5.08
N ARG A 172 10.21 -26.71 3.86
CA ARG A 172 10.71 -26.06 2.63
C ARG A 172 9.59 -25.58 1.70
N TRP A 173 9.90 -24.56 0.90
CA TRP A 173 9.06 -24.11 -0.20
C TRP A 173 9.24 -25.02 -1.41
N LYS A 174 8.12 -25.39 -2.05
CA LYS A 174 8.10 -26.19 -3.27
C LYS A 174 7.25 -25.47 -4.31
N ILE A 175 7.75 -25.36 -5.54
CA ILE A 175 6.99 -24.81 -6.66
C ILE A 175 5.84 -25.77 -6.99
N TYR A 176 4.63 -25.24 -7.06
CA TYR A 176 3.45 -25.95 -7.54
C TYR A 176 3.33 -25.80 -9.06
N THR A 177 3.38 -24.57 -9.56
CA THR A 177 3.25 -24.27 -10.99
C THR A 177 3.86 -22.92 -11.36
N GLN A 178 4.02 -22.66 -12.65
CA GLN A 178 4.52 -21.41 -13.22
C GLN A 178 3.61 -20.90 -14.33
N PHE A 179 3.59 -19.58 -14.53
CA PHE A 179 2.77 -18.90 -15.51
C PHE A 179 3.57 -17.83 -16.25
N GLY A 180 3.08 -17.40 -17.41
CA GLY A 180 3.57 -16.21 -18.08
C GLY A 180 3.19 -14.92 -17.33
N ALA A 181 3.86 -13.83 -17.68
CA ALA A 181 3.68 -12.49 -17.08
C ALA A 181 2.25 -11.93 -17.12
N TYR A 182 1.40 -12.41 -18.03
CA TYR A 182 0.02 -11.92 -18.19
C TYR A 182 -0.95 -12.53 -17.16
N GLN A 183 -0.57 -13.61 -16.49
CA GLN A 183 -1.46 -14.30 -15.57
C GLN A 183 -1.29 -13.78 -14.15
N THR A 184 -2.39 -13.27 -13.60
CA THR A 184 -2.45 -12.68 -12.25
C THR A 184 -3.46 -13.39 -11.33
N THR A 185 -3.99 -14.54 -11.78
CA THR A 185 -4.93 -15.34 -11.02
C THR A 185 -4.82 -16.82 -11.37
N TYR A 186 -5.11 -17.67 -10.38
CA TYR A 186 -5.16 -19.12 -10.55
C TYR A 186 -6.17 -19.77 -9.59
N THR A 187 -6.94 -20.72 -10.10
CA THR A 187 -7.93 -21.46 -9.32
C THR A 187 -7.52 -22.91 -9.15
N PHE A 188 -7.31 -23.32 -7.90
CA PHE A 188 -7.18 -24.71 -7.48
C PHE A 188 -8.57 -25.31 -7.34
N LYS A 189 -8.89 -26.30 -8.17
CA LYS A 189 -10.09 -27.14 -7.99
C LYS A 189 -9.73 -28.36 -7.14
N ASN A 190 -10.66 -28.81 -6.30
CA ASN A 190 -10.50 -29.99 -5.44
C ASN A 190 -9.29 -29.91 -4.49
N ALA A 191 -9.03 -28.72 -3.93
CA ALA A 191 -7.95 -28.52 -2.97
C ALA A 191 -8.04 -29.52 -1.78
N PRO A 192 -6.89 -30.00 -1.26
CA PRO A 192 -6.87 -30.85 -0.06
C PRO A 192 -7.50 -30.14 1.14
N ILE A 193 -8.20 -30.90 1.98
CA ILE A 193 -8.71 -30.39 3.26
C ILE A 193 -7.53 -30.14 4.21
N GLY A 194 -7.56 -29.01 4.90
CA GLY A 194 -6.52 -28.60 5.84
C GLY A 194 -6.05 -27.17 5.62
N THR A 195 -4.99 -26.81 6.36
CA THR A 195 -4.39 -25.47 6.30
C THR A 195 -3.02 -25.54 5.62
N PHE A 196 -2.79 -24.66 4.66
CA PHE A 196 -1.55 -24.60 3.91
C PHE A 196 -1.12 -23.15 3.65
N LYS A 197 0.18 -22.94 3.47
CA LYS A 197 0.76 -21.64 3.12
C LYS A 197 1.12 -21.63 1.64
N LEU A 198 0.63 -20.62 0.93
CA LEU A 198 0.93 -20.36 -0.48
C LEU A 198 1.69 -19.03 -0.61
N VAL A 199 2.58 -18.93 -1.58
CA VAL A 199 3.26 -17.67 -1.92
C VAL A 199 3.34 -17.55 -3.44
N VAL A 200 3.20 -16.32 -3.95
CA VAL A 200 3.43 -16.01 -5.36
C VAL A 200 4.81 -15.41 -5.52
N GLY A 201 5.63 -16.00 -6.38
CA GLY A 201 6.94 -15.49 -6.79
C GLY A 201 6.86 -14.85 -8.18
N ALA A 202 7.72 -13.88 -8.43
CA ALA A 202 7.93 -13.30 -9.76
C ALA A 202 9.37 -13.56 -10.22
N LYS A 203 9.54 -13.70 -11.54
CA LYS A 203 10.83 -13.75 -12.21
C LYS A 203 11.06 -12.42 -12.93
N ILE A 204 12.11 -11.70 -12.58
CA ILE A 204 12.48 -10.41 -13.16
C ILE A 204 13.98 -10.48 -13.48
N ASN A 205 14.39 -9.99 -14.65
CA ASN A 205 15.79 -10.05 -15.12
C ASN A 205 16.38 -11.46 -15.04
N ASN A 206 15.63 -12.45 -15.53
CA ASN A 206 15.97 -13.88 -15.48
C ASN A 206 16.13 -14.50 -14.07
N GLU A 207 15.84 -13.80 -12.97
CA GLU A 207 16.02 -14.27 -11.59
C GLU A 207 14.71 -14.36 -10.80
N TRP A 208 14.60 -15.37 -9.92
CA TRP A 208 13.45 -15.54 -9.03
C TRP A 208 13.69 -14.85 -7.69
N ASN A 209 12.77 -13.98 -7.27
CA ASN A 209 12.83 -13.38 -5.94
C ASN A 209 12.34 -14.36 -4.86
N THR A 210 13.29 -14.97 -4.14
CA THR A 210 13.05 -15.89 -3.03
C THR A 210 13.20 -15.26 -1.64
N ASN A 211 13.28 -13.93 -1.55
CA ASN A 211 13.44 -13.25 -0.27
C ASN A 211 12.12 -13.25 0.51
N ASP A 212 12.23 -13.45 1.83
CA ASP A 212 11.14 -13.32 2.79
C ASP A 212 9.84 -14.07 2.44
N LEU A 213 9.93 -15.22 1.76
CA LEU A 213 8.77 -16.00 1.30
C LEU A 213 7.74 -16.29 2.40
N SER A 214 8.20 -16.53 3.63
CA SER A 214 7.33 -16.75 4.79
C SER A 214 6.53 -15.52 5.20
N LYS A 215 7.06 -14.30 5.01
CA LYS A 215 6.36 -13.05 5.32
C LYS A 215 5.35 -12.68 4.23
N ARG A 216 5.58 -13.16 3.01
CA ARG A 216 4.74 -12.95 1.82
C ARG A 216 3.62 -13.97 1.64
N ALA A 217 3.59 -14.99 2.50
CA ALA A 217 2.73 -16.14 2.34
C ALA A 217 1.27 -15.86 2.73
N VAL A 218 0.35 -16.30 1.88
CA VAL A 218 -1.08 -16.38 2.18
C VAL A 218 -1.37 -17.72 2.86
N THR A 219 -2.00 -17.67 4.03
CA THR A 219 -2.47 -18.89 4.72
C THR A 219 -3.90 -19.19 4.29
N VAL A 220 -4.12 -20.39 3.75
CA VAL A 220 -5.42 -20.84 3.24
C VAL A 220 -5.88 -22.04 4.07
N THR A 221 -7.15 -22.04 4.47
CA THR A 221 -7.77 -23.17 5.17
C THR A 221 -8.98 -23.66 4.39
N VAL A 222 -8.96 -24.92 3.97
CA VAL A 222 -10.05 -25.60 3.27
C VAL A 222 -10.72 -26.56 4.26
N LYS A 223 -12.04 -26.45 4.37
CA LYS A 223 -12.89 -27.26 5.25
C LYS A 223 -13.70 -28.26 4.44
#